data_AF-A0A1C5X8W9-F1
#
_entry.id   AF-A0A1C5X8W9-F1
#
_cell.length_a   1.000
_cell.length_b   1.000
_cell.length_c   1.000
_cell.angle_alpha   90.00
_cell.angle_beta   90.00
_cell.angle_gamma   90.00
#
_symmetry.space_group_name_H-M   'P 1'
#
loop_
_entity.id
_entity.type
_entity.pdbx_description
1 polymer ?
#
loop_
_entity_poly.entity_id
_entity_poly.type
_entity_poly.pdbx_seq_one_letter_code
_entity_poly.pdbx_strand_id
1 'polypeptide(L)'
;MHFRPTIDHRSFADQRIAEQPTIHEGYIAQNMEKKGMIADHCEINRQIRADNQMLRELKTQVSKLAQAVKNSIPVIAETMETIRNHMIFTQYHLLHNEMQKEVIHDWMNHFNPILNKYNTVKKKLKGMFGKYYDYHRRDIATNEVDYLNVEDPDVFSHRAWELEYQREQEIRRNQPARTKKKSYDIEL
;
A
#
# COMPACT_ATOMS: atom_id res chain seq x y z
N MET A 1 20.27 -35.57 -38.01
CA MET A 1 19.30 -36.00 -39.05
C MET A 1 18.93 -34.79 -39.89
N HIS A 2 19.32 -34.75 -41.17
CA HIS A 2 18.89 -33.70 -42.09
C HIS A 2 17.44 -33.98 -42.51
N PHE A 3 16.48 -33.26 -41.94
CA PHE A 3 15.10 -33.27 -42.41
C PHE A 3 15.09 -32.64 -43.81
N ARG A 4 15.01 -33.45 -44.87
CA ARG A 4 14.70 -32.92 -46.20
C ARG A 4 13.23 -32.52 -46.19
N PRO A 5 12.88 -31.26 -46.49
CA PRO A 5 11.48 -30.87 -46.62
C PRO A 5 10.83 -31.76 -47.67
N THR A 6 9.69 -32.37 -47.33
CA THR A 6 8.83 -33.02 -48.33
C THR A 6 8.44 -31.95 -49.33
N ILE A 7 8.73 -32.18 -50.61
CA ILE A 7 8.45 -31.20 -51.67
C ILE A 7 6.93 -31.12 -51.82
N ASP A 8 6.35 -29.98 -51.42
CA ASP A 8 4.95 -29.65 -51.67
C ASP A 8 4.84 -28.98 -53.05
N HIS A 9 3.80 -29.36 -53.80
CA HIS A 9 3.53 -28.84 -55.15
C HIS A 9 2.80 -27.50 -55.13
N ARG A 10 2.19 -27.15 -54.00
CA ARG A 10 1.48 -25.89 -53.79
C ARG A 10 2.49 -24.74 -53.66
N SER A 11 2.12 -23.56 -54.15
CA SER A 11 2.97 -22.37 -53.97
C SER A 11 3.09 -22.00 -52.48
N PHE A 12 4.11 -21.22 -52.10
CA PHE A 12 4.21 -20.72 -50.72
C PHE A 12 2.99 -19.90 -50.31
N ALA A 13 2.40 -19.16 -51.25
CA ALA A 13 1.15 -18.44 -51.05
C ALA A 13 -0.02 -19.39 -50.73
N ASP A 14 -0.16 -20.49 -51.48
CA ASP A 14 -1.19 -21.51 -51.24
C ASP A 14 -0.99 -22.25 -49.91
N GLN A 15 0.27 -22.42 -49.50
CA GLN A 15 0.64 -22.98 -48.19
C GLN A 15 0.50 -21.96 -47.05
N ARG A 16 0.18 -20.70 -47.35
CA ARG A 16 0.13 -19.57 -46.40
C ARG A 16 1.47 -19.31 -45.71
N ILE A 17 2.56 -19.64 -46.38
CA ILE A 17 3.92 -19.29 -45.98
C ILE A 17 4.19 -17.88 -46.50
N ALA A 18 4.48 -16.95 -45.58
CA ALA A 18 4.76 -15.56 -45.93
C ALA A 18 6.24 -15.29 -46.28
N GLU A 19 7.07 -16.34 -46.27
CA GLU A 19 8.48 -16.27 -46.61
C GLU A 19 8.68 -16.25 -48.12
N GLN A 20 9.81 -15.71 -48.57
CA GLN A 20 10.19 -15.74 -49.97
C GLN A 20 10.89 -17.06 -50.29
N PRO A 21 10.49 -17.80 -51.35
CA PRO A 21 11.17 -19.02 -51.76
C PRO A 21 12.55 -18.72 -52.36
N THR A 22 13.53 -19.58 -52.11
CA THR A 22 14.85 -19.52 -52.74
C THR A 22 14.77 -19.97 -54.21
N ILE A 23 15.64 -19.40 -55.05
CA ILE A 23 15.75 -19.77 -56.46
C ILE A 23 16.72 -20.95 -56.65
N HIS A 24 16.52 -21.71 -57.74
CA HIS A 24 17.42 -22.82 -58.07
C HIS A 24 18.78 -22.29 -58.54
N GLU A 25 19.85 -22.67 -57.83
CA GLU A 25 21.21 -22.13 -58.05
C GLU A 25 21.82 -22.61 -59.38
N GLY A 26 21.64 -23.88 -59.75
CA GLY A 26 22.23 -24.45 -60.95
C GLY A 26 23.68 -24.90 -60.77
N TYR A 27 24.10 -25.88 -61.58
CA TYR A 27 25.42 -26.52 -61.47
C TYR A 27 26.59 -25.54 -61.69
N ILE A 28 26.42 -24.59 -62.62
CA ILE A 28 27.44 -23.60 -62.97
C ILE A 28 27.70 -22.66 -61.78
N ALA A 29 26.65 -22.09 -61.17
CA ALA A 29 26.77 -21.21 -60.01
C ALA A 29 27.44 -21.91 -58.81
N GLN A 30 27.09 -23.17 -58.55
CA GLN A 30 27.71 -23.97 -57.49
C GLN A 30 29.20 -24.24 -57.74
N ASN A 31 29.58 -24.54 -58.99
CA ASN A 31 30.98 -24.73 -59.33
C ASN A 31 31.79 -23.43 -59.30
N MET A 32 31.17 -22.28 -59.58
CA MET A 32 31.81 -20.97 -59.41
C MET A 32 32.12 -20.70 -57.94
N GLU A 33 31.16 -20.95 -57.03
CA GLU A 33 31.36 -20.82 -55.58
C GLU A 33 32.44 -21.78 -55.05
N LYS A 34 32.51 -23.02 -55.55
CA LYS A 34 33.62 -23.95 -55.20
C LYS A 34 35.00 -23.44 -55.61
N LYS A 35 35.06 -22.58 -56.64
CA LYS A 35 36.29 -21.92 -57.09
C LYS A 35 36.54 -20.59 -56.36
N GLY A 36 35.72 -20.25 -55.36
CA GLY A 36 35.83 -19.01 -54.59
C GLY A 36 35.25 -17.77 -55.27
N MET A 37 34.50 -17.93 -56.36
CA MET A 37 33.81 -16.81 -57.03
C MET A 37 32.37 -16.71 -56.53
N ILE A 38 31.89 -15.49 -56.32
CA ILE A 38 30.51 -15.24 -55.90
C ILE A 38 29.59 -15.36 -57.13
N ALA A 39 28.54 -16.17 -57.01
CA ALA A 39 27.51 -16.29 -58.05
C ALA A 39 26.25 -15.52 -57.66
N ASP A 40 25.68 -14.75 -58.60
CA ASP A 40 24.51 -13.90 -58.35
C ASP A 40 23.33 -14.67 -57.72
N HIS A 41 23.02 -15.87 -58.23
CA HIS A 41 21.91 -16.69 -57.70
C HIS A 41 22.17 -17.17 -56.25
N CYS A 42 23.42 -17.47 -55.91
CA CYS A 42 23.79 -17.89 -54.56
C CYS A 42 23.72 -16.72 -53.58
N GLU A 43 24.08 -15.52 -54.02
CA GLU A 43 23.96 -14.29 -53.24
C GLU A 43 22.50 -13.92 -52.98
N ILE A 44 21.65 -13.99 -54.02
CA ILE A 44 20.20 -13.79 -53.88
C ILE A 44 19.62 -14.76 -52.85
N ASN A 45 20.03 -16.03 -52.87
CA ASN A 45 19.57 -17.02 -51.88
C ASN A 45 20.10 -16.75 -50.47
N ARG A 46 21.31 -16.21 -50.30
CA ARG A 46 21.82 -15.78 -48.99
C ARG A 46 20.95 -14.65 -48.43
N GLN A 47 20.63 -13.64 -49.26
CA GLN A 47 19.77 -12.53 -48.87
C GLN A 47 18.35 -13.00 -48.51
N ILE A 48 17.72 -13.82 -49.34
CA ILE A 48 16.38 -14.38 -49.09
C ILE A 48 16.33 -15.12 -47.75
N ARG A 49 17.37 -15.91 -47.43
CA ARG A 49 17.44 -16.63 -46.14
C ARG A 49 17.56 -15.67 -44.97
N ALA A 50 18.37 -14.62 -45.08
CA ALA A 50 18.50 -13.59 -44.06
C ALA A 50 17.19 -12.82 -43.83
N ASP A 51 16.52 -12.42 -44.92
CA ASP A 51 15.25 -11.71 -44.86
C ASP A 51 14.15 -12.57 -44.24
N ASN A 52 14.07 -13.86 -44.59
CA ASN A 52 13.11 -14.79 -44.01
C ASN A 52 13.39 -15.03 -42.51
N GLN A 53 14.66 -15.10 -42.10
CA GLN A 53 15.00 -15.18 -40.68
C GLN A 53 14.52 -13.93 -39.94
N MET A 54 14.82 -12.74 -40.47
CA MET A 54 14.37 -11.47 -39.88
C MET A 54 12.84 -11.39 -39.82
N LEU A 55 12.13 -11.87 -40.84
CA LEU A 55 10.67 -11.92 -40.86
C LEU A 55 10.10 -12.80 -39.74
N ARG A 56 10.71 -13.97 -39.48
CA ARG A 56 10.30 -14.87 -38.38
C ARG A 56 10.52 -14.22 -37.02
N GLU A 57 11.67 -13.56 -36.84
CA GLU A 57 11.99 -12.84 -35.61
C GLU A 57 11.01 -11.70 -35.37
N LEU A 58 10.72 -10.89 -36.39
CA LEU A 58 9.77 -9.79 -36.32
C LEU A 58 8.36 -10.28 -35.98
N LYS A 59 7.88 -11.34 -36.65
CA LYS A 59 6.58 -11.95 -36.32
C LYS A 59 6.50 -12.39 -34.86
N THR A 60 7.58 -12.97 -34.35
CA THR A 60 7.65 -13.41 -32.95
C THR A 60 7.58 -12.22 -31.99
N GLN A 61 8.31 -11.15 -32.27
CA GLN A 61 8.27 -9.93 -31.44
C GLN A 61 6.90 -9.25 -31.47
N VAL A 62 6.30 -9.11 -32.65
CA VAL A 62 4.94 -8.55 -32.81
C VAL A 62 3.91 -9.39 -32.06
N SER A 63 4.01 -10.72 -32.12
CA SER A 63 3.11 -11.62 -31.37
C SER A 63 3.26 -11.45 -29.85
N LYS A 64 4.50 -11.36 -29.35
CA LYS A 64 4.77 -11.10 -27.93
C LYS A 64 4.19 -9.75 -27.49
N LEU A 65 4.37 -8.71 -28.29
CA LEU A 65 3.82 -7.38 -28.02
C LEU A 65 2.29 -7.40 -28.01
N ALA A 66 1.67 -8.01 -29.02
CA ALA A 66 0.22 -8.14 -29.09
C ALA A 66 -0.35 -8.87 -27.88
N GLN A 67 0.32 -9.94 -27.42
CA GLN A 67 -0.09 -10.66 -26.21
C GLN A 67 0.08 -9.83 -24.94
N ALA A 68 1.18 -9.07 -24.82
CA ALA A 68 1.41 -8.17 -23.69
C ALA A 68 0.31 -7.10 -23.60
N VAL A 69 -0.04 -6.47 -24.73
CA VAL A 69 -1.13 -5.48 -24.81
C VAL A 69 -2.47 -6.12 -24.48
N LYS A 70 -2.76 -7.31 -25.01
CA LYS A 70 -4.01 -8.05 -24.71
C LYS A 70 -4.16 -8.33 -23.21
N ASN A 71 -3.06 -8.63 -22.52
CA ASN A 71 -3.08 -8.93 -21.09
C ASN A 71 -3.13 -7.68 -20.21
N SER A 72 -2.55 -6.55 -20.65
CA SER A 72 -2.50 -5.33 -19.84
C SER A 72 -3.81 -4.53 -19.87
N ILE A 73 -4.54 -4.55 -20.98
CA ILE A 73 -5.80 -3.79 -21.13
C ILE A 73 -6.84 -4.13 -20.04
N PRO A 74 -7.14 -5.41 -19.74
CA PRO A 74 -8.09 -5.76 -18.67
C PRO A 74 -7.65 -5.29 -17.29
N VAL A 75 -6.36 -5.42 -16.97
CA VAL A 75 -5.79 -4.99 -15.68
C VAL A 75 -5.94 -3.48 -15.52
N ILE A 76 -5.63 -2.71 -16.57
CA ILE A 76 -5.81 -1.26 -16.56
C ILE A 76 -7.30 -0.91 -16.35
N ALA A 77 -8.21 -1.56 -17.06
CA ALA A 77 -9.64 -1.32 -16.90
C ALA A 77 -10.13 -1.58 -15.46
N GLU A 78 -9.73 -2.69 -14.85
CA GLU A 78 -10.07 -3.04 -13.46
C GLU A 78 -9.53 -2.01 -12.45
N THR A 79 -8.28 -1.57 -12.63
CA THR A 79 -7.70 -0.52 -11.78
C THR A 79 -8.42 0.82 -11.92
N MET A 80 -8.83 1.19 -13.13
CA MET A 80 -9.61 2.40 -13.37
C MET A 80 -11.00 2.33 -12.73
N GLU A 81 -11.64 1.17 -12.75
CA GLU A 81 -12.92 0.95 -12.06
C GLU A 81 -12.76 1.11 -10.55
N THR A 82 -11.69 0.54 -10.00
CA THR A 82 -11.35 0.67 -8.58
C THR A 82 -11.15 2.13 -8.18
N ILE A 83 -10.40 2.90 -8.98
CA ILE A 83 -10.19 4.34 -8.76
C ILE A 83 -11.51 5.10 -8.82
N ARG A 84 -12.37 4.80 -9.81
CA ARG A 84 -13.69 5.42 -9.94
C ARG A 84 -14.55 5.19 -8.69
N ASN A 85 -14.60 3.96 -8.19
CA ASN A 85 -15.35 3.61 -6.98
C ASN A 85 -14.87 4.42 -5.76
N HIS A 86 -13.56 4.50 -5.55
CA HIS A 86 -12.98 5.32 -4.48
C HIS A 86 -13.30 6.81 -4.64
N MET A 87 -13.26 7.31 -5.87
CA MET A 87 -13.58 8.71 -6.17
C MET A 87 -15.04 9.02 -5.85
N ILE A 88 -15.99 8.17 -6.26
CA ILE A 88 -17.42 8.33 -5.96
C ILE A 88 -17.64 8.37 -4.45
N PHE A 89 -17.04 7.44 -3.72
CA PHE A 89 -17.14 7.39 -2.25
C PHE A 89 -16.58 8.65 -1.59
N THR A 90 -15.40 9.10 -2.03
CA THR A 90 -14.77 10.32 -1.50
C THR A 90 -15.62 11.55 -1.79
N GLN A 91 -16.17 11.67 -3.00
CA GLN A 91 -17.06 12.76 -3.38
C GLN A 91 -18.32 12.79 -2.52
N TYR A 92 -18.94 11.63 -2.28
CA TYR A 92 -20.08 11.52 -1.39
C TYR A 92 -19.75 12.04 0.02
N HIS A 93 -18.62 11.62 0.59
CA HIS A 93 -18.20 12.08 1.91
C HIS A 93 -17.92 13.58 1.97
N LEU A 94 -17.29 14.13 0.94
CA LEU A 94 -17.03 15.58 0.88
C LEU A 94 -18.33 16.38 0.87
N LEU A 95 -19.29 15.98 0.03
CA LEU A 95 -20.61 16.61 -0.04
C LEU A 95 -21.38 16.50 1.29
N HIS A 96 -21.34 15.33 1.92
CA HIS A 96 -22.00 15.13 3.21
C HIS A 96 -21.37 15.98 4.30
N ASN A 97 -20.03 16.05 4.35
CA ASN A 97 -19.30 16.87 5.31
C ASN A 97 -19.56 18.37 5.09
N GLU A 98 -19.67 18.81 3.84
CA GLU A 98 -20.01 20.20 3.50
C GLU A 98 -21.42 20.55 3.99
N MET A 99 -22.40 19.69 3.73
CA MET A 99 -23.77 19.86 4.22
C MET A 99 -23.85 19.87 5.75
N GLN A 100 -23.07 19.02 6.42
CA GLN A 100 -23.02 18.99 7.89
C GLN A 100 -22.48 20.30 8.48
N LYS A 101 -21.55 21.00 7.81
CA LYS A 101 -21.03 22.29 8.30
C LYS A 101 -22.13 23.34 8.41
N GLU A 102 -23.01 23.43 7.42
CA GLU A 102 -24.14 24.38 7.43
C GLU A 102 -25.11 24.06 8.58
N VAL A 103 -25.49 22.78 8.74
CA VAL A 103 -26.39 22.37 9.84
C VAL A 103 -25.77 22.62 11.21
N ILE A 104 -24.48 22.32 11.39
CA ILE A 104 -23.75 22.61 12.63
C ILE A 104 -23.67 24.11 12.86
N HIS A 105 -23.43 24.91 11.80
CA HIS A 105 -23.37 26.37 11.89
C HIS A 105 -24.69 26.96 12.38
N ASP A 106 -25.81 26.55 11.78
CA ASP A 106 -27.16 26.98 12.18
C ASP A 106 -27.46 26.59 13.63
N TRP A 107 -27.12 25.36 14.01
CA TRP A 107 -27.29 24.87 15.37
C TRP A 107 -26.43 25.67 16.36
N MET A 108 -25.15 25.88 16.07
CA MET A 108 -24.26 26.69 16.90
C MET A 108 -24.80 28.12 17.05
N ASN A 109 -25.27 28.75 15.99
CA ASN A 109 -25.85 30.09 16.03
C ASN A 109 -27.09 30.16 16.91
N HIS A 110 -27.97 29.15 16.83
CA HIS A 110 -29.16 29.06 17.67
C HIS A 110 -28.84 28.84 19.16
N PHE A 111 -27.90 27.94 19.47
CA PHE A 111 -27.59 27.55 20.85
C PHE A 111 -26.59 28.47 21.56
N ASN A 112 -25.70 29.16 20.83
CA ASN A 112 -24.73 30.11 21.40
C ASN A 112 -25.33 31.13 22.38
N PRO A 113 -26.44 31.84 22.06
CA PRO A 113 -27.03 32.79 23.02
C PRO A 113 -27.58 32.10 24.28
N ILE A 114 -28.13 30.89 24.14
CA ILE A 114 -28.65 30.11 25.28
C ILE A 114 -27.48 29.68 26.19
N LEU A 115 -26.41 29.14 25.62
CA LEU A 115 -25.20 28.76 26.34
C LEU A 115 -24.54 29.95 27.02
N ASN A 116 -24.49 31.11 26.36
CA ASN A 116 -23.95 32.35 26.95
C ASN A 116 -24.79 32.82 28.16
N LYS A 117 -26.12 32.75 28.08
CA LYS A 117 -27.00 33.04 29.22
C LYS A 117 -26.76 32.06 30.37
N TYR A 118 -26.73 30.77 30.09
CA TYR A 118 -26.43 29.73 31.08
C TYR A 118 -25.08 29.96 31.77
N ASN A 119 -24.02 30.20 30.99
CA ASN A 119 -22.68 30.47 31.52
C ASN A 119 -22.64 31.73 32.38
N THR A 120 -23.38 32.78 31.98
CA THR A 120 -23.52 34.00 32.78
C THR A 120 -24.18 33.73 34.12
N VAL A 121 -25.29 32.99 34.13
CA VAL A 121 -25.99 32.60 35.37
C VAL A 121 -25.11 31.70 36.24
N LYS A 122 -24.47 30.68 35.65
CA LYS A 122 -23.52 29.80 36.33
C LYS A 122 -22.38 30.58 36.97
N LYS A 123 -21.81 31.58 36.29
CA LYS A 123 -20.76 32.45 36.84
C LYS A 123 -21.26 33.31 37.99
N LYS A 124 -22.47 33.88 37.90
CA LYS A 124 -23.10 34.63 39.00
C LYS A 124 -23.35 33.74 40.21
N LEU A 125 -23.95 32.56 40.02
CA LEU A 125 -24.16 31.58 41.09
C LEU A 125 -22.84 31.14 41.71
N LYS A 126 -21.80 30.87 40.92
CA LYS A 126 -20.46 30.57 41.45
C LYS A 126 -19.85 31.76 42.20
N GLY A 127 -20.10 33.00 41.80
CA GLY A 127 -19.66 34.18 42.56
C GLY A 127 -20.41 34.35 43.88
N MET A 128 -21.72 34.06 43.90
CA MET A 128 -22.58 34.18 45.07
C MET A 128 -22.37 33.05 46.08
N PHE A 129 -22.17 31.82 45.59
CA PHE A 129 -22.14 30.62 46.41
C PHE A 129 -20.81 29.84 46.34
N GLY A 130 -19.81 30.31 45.59
CA GLY A 130 -18.56 29.57 45.35
C GLY A 130 -17.67 29.33 46.58
N LYS A 131 -17.98 29.96 47.73
CA LYS A 131 -17.38 29.57 49.01
C LYS A 131 -18.14 28.44 49.74
N TYR A 132 -19.38 28.14 49.34
CA TYR A 132 -20.29 27.21 50.01
C TYR A 132 -20.44 25.84 49.28
N TYR A 133 -20.26 25.78 47.96
CA TYR A 133 -20.46 24.54 47.17
C TYR A 133 -19.22 23.66 46.97
N ASP A 134 -18.02 24.10 47.34
CA ASP A 134 -16.81 23.27 47.20
C ASP A 134 -16.77 22.14 48.26
N TYR A 135 -17.40 22.37 49.42
CA TYR A 135 -17.55 21.36 50.48
C TYR A 135 -18.55 20.25 50.10
N HIS A 136 -19.75 20.60 49.62
CA HIS A 136 -20.79 19.60 49.34
C HIS A 136 -20.51 18.67 48.14
N ARG A 137 -19.65 19.08 47.19
CA ARG A 137 -19.31 18.22 46.04
C ARG A 137 -18.36 17.08 46.43
N ARG A 138 -17.57 17.24 47.50
CA ARG A 138 -16.77 16.13 48.07
C ARG A 138 -17.68 15.09 48.71
N ASP A 139 -18.62 15.52 49.54
CA ASP A 139 -19.49 14.61 50.31
C ASP A 139 -20.40 13.73 49.43
N ILE A 140 -20.91 14.28 48.32
CA ILE A 140 -21.76 13.52 47.38
C ILE A 140 -20.93 12.51 46.59
N ALA A 141 -19.72 12.89 46.14
CA ALA A 141 -18.83 11.99 45.41
C ALA A 141 -18.28 10.86 46.29
N THR A 142 -18.06 11.09 47.60
CA THR A 142 -17.67 10.03 48.53
C THR A 142 -18.79 9.02 48.78
N ASN A 143 -20.06 9.43 48.76
CA ASN A 143 -21.19 8.52 48.96
C ASN A 143 -21.61 7.74 47.69
N GLU A 144 -21.39 8.27 46.49
CA GLU A 144 -21.76 7.57 45.24
C GLU A 144 -20.72 6.52 44.79
N VAL A 145 -19.46 6.64 45.20
CA VAL A 145 -18.39 5.70 44.79
C VAL A 145 -18.40 4.40 45.61
N ASP A 146 -18.99 4.40 46.81
CA ASP A 146 -19.04 3.22 47.70
C ASP A 146 -20.04 2.13 47.26
N TYR A 147 -21.05 2.46 46.45
CA TYR A 147 -22.06 1.48 46.03
C TYR A 147 -21.62 0.57 44.87
N LEU A 148 -20.54 0.91 44.16
CA LEU A 148 -20.04 0.14 43.01
C LEU A 148 -18.81 -0.72 43.32
N ASN A 149 -18.18 -0.53 44.47
CA ASN A 149 -17.04 -1.33 44.94
C ASN A 149 -17.45 -2.12 46.18
N VAL A 150 -18.25 -3.18 46.00
CA VAL A 150 -18.49 -4.18 47.04
C VAL A 150 -17.24 -5.07 47.17
N GLU A 151 -16.11 -4.47 47.55
CA GLU A 151 -14.98 -5.22 48.11
C GLU A 151 -14.89 -4.84 49.58
N ASP A 152 -14.94 -5.86 50.44
CA ASP A 152 -14.76 -5.74 51.88
C ASP A 152 -13.49 -4.90 52.17
N PRO A 153 -13.58 -3.82 52.99
CA PRO A 153 -12.44 -2.94 53.30
C PRO A 153 -11.17 -3.69 53.74
N ASP A 154 -11.32 -4.82 54.43
CA ASP A 154 -10.19 -5.65 54.87
C ASP A 154 -9.51 -6.37 53.68
N VAL A 155 -10.28 -6.73 52.65
CA VAL A 155 -9.77 -7.38 51.43
C VAL A 155 -9.04 -6.38 50.54
N PHE A 156 -9.49 -5.12 50.48
CA PHE A 156 -8.77 -4.06 49.77
C PHE A 156 -7.42 -3.75 50.43
N SER A 157 -7.41 -3.65 51.77
CA SER A 157 -6.18 -3.41 52.54
C SER A 157 -5.16 -4.53 52.34
N HIS A 158 -5.62 -5.79 52.37
CA HIS A 158 -4.74 -6.95 52.16
C HIS A 158 -4.12 -6.96 50.75
N ARG A 159 -4.91 -6.65 49.71
CA ARG A 159 -4.44 -6.63 48.32
C ARG A 159 -3.48 -5.47 48.05
N ALA A 160 -3.74 -4.31 48.64
CA ALA A 160 -2.83 -3.16 48.55
C ALA A 160 -1.49 -3.47 49.23
N TRP A 161 -1.52 -4.11 50.41
CA TRP A 161 -0.33 -4.55 51.12
C TRP A 161 0.47 -5.60 50.34
N GLU A 162 -0.20 -6.60 49.74
CA GLU A 162 0.46 -7.59 48.89
C GLU A 162 1.15 -6.94 47.68
N LEU A 163 0.51 -5.98 47.02
CA LEU A 163 1.08 -5.28 45.87
C LEU A 163 2.30 -4.42 46.25
N GLU A 164 2.26 -3.75 47.41
CA GLU A 164 3.43 -3.03 47.93
C GLU A 164 4.57 -3.99 48.31
N TYR A 165 4.25 -5.11 48.96
CA TYR A 165 5.24 -6.11 49.33
C TYR A 165 5.94 -6.69 48.09
N GLN A 166 5.20 -7.01 47.03
CA GLN A 166 5.76 -7.51 45.77
C GLN A 166 6.66 -6.46 45.08
N ARG A 167 6.25 -5.18 45.05
CA ARG A 167 7.09 -4.09 44.53
C ARG A 167 8.38 -3.93 45.33
N GLU A 168 8.32 -4.04 46.65
CA GLU A 168 9.52 -3.98 47.48
C GLU A 168 10.50 -5.11 47.15
N GLN A 169 10.00 -6.33 46.94
CA GLN A 169 10.86 -7.46 46.55
C GLN A 169 11.48 -7.24 45.17
N GLU A 170 10.74 -6.73 44.20
CA GLU A 170 11.27 -6.39 42.87
C GLU A 170 12.33 -5.28 42.92
N ILE A 171 12.11 -4.24 43.72
CA ILE A 171 13.08 -3.15 43.90
C ILE A 171 14.36 -3.68 44.55
N ARG A 172 14.25 -4.56 45.56
CA ARG A 172 15.41 -5.19 46.21
C ARG A 172 16.18 -6.10 45.25
N ARG A 173 15.46 -6.85 44.40
CA ARG A 173 16.06 -7.75 43.39
C ARG A 173 16.76 -6.96 42.27
N ASN A 174 16.26 -5.78 41.95
CA ASN A 174 16.76 -4.93 40.86
C ASN A 174 17.72 -3.82 41.33
N GLN A 175 18.16 -3.82 42.60
CA GLN A 175 19.14 -2.83 43.07
C GLN A 175 20.56 -3.16 42.56
N PRO A 176 21.23 -2.24 41.84
CA PRO A 176 22.60 -2.46 41.38
C PRO A 176 23.59 -2.38 42.55
N ALA A 177 24.56 -3.31 42.59
CA ALA A 177 25.59 -3.36 43.62
C ALA A 177 26.48 -2.10 43.57
N ARG A 178 26.57 -1.36 44.69
CA ARG A 178 27.38 -0.14 44.83
C ARG A 178 28.87 -0.42 44.59
N THR A 179 29.44 0.09 43.50
CA THR A 179 30.89 0.23 43.34
C THR A 179 31.38 1.49 44.04
N LYS A 180 32.35 1.34 44.97
CA LYS A 180 32.99 2.47 45.67
C LYS A 180 33.89 3.24 44.67
N LYS A 181 33.62 4.53 44.44
CA LYS A 181 34.50 5.41 43.66
C LYS A 181 35.67 5.90 44.54
N LYS A 182 36.92 5.66 44.08
CA LYS A 182 38.14 6.34 44.54
C LYS A 182 38.18 7.74 43.90
N SER A 183 38.37 8.79 44.70
CA SER A 183 38.72 10.12 44.22
C SER A 183 40.23 10.21 43.99
N TYR A 184 40.64 10.80 42.88
CA TYR A 184 41.99 11.33 42.70
C TYR A 184 41.85 12.79 42.26
N ASP A 185 42.50 13.66 43.03
CA ASP A 185 42.67 15.09 42.82
C ASP A 185 43.61 15.36 41.63
N ILE A 186 43.36 16.43 40.88
CA ILE A 186 44.41 17.23 40.24
C ILE A 186 44.07 18.70 40.43
N GLU A 187 44.99 19.37 41.12
CA GLU A 187 45.10 20.80 41.38
C GLU A 187 45.47 21.56 40.09
N LEU A 188 45.01 22.81 40.01
CA LEU A 188 45.51 23.87 39.12
C LEU A 188 45.96 25.03 40.00
#